data_AF-A0A3N4MCA1-F1
#
_entry.id   AF-A0A3N4MCA1-F1
#
_cell.length_a   1.000
_cell.length_b   1.000
_cell.length_c   1.000
_cell.angle_alpha   90.00
_cell.angle_beta   90.00
_cell.angle_gamma   90.00
#
_symmetry.space_group_name_H-M   'P 1'
#
loop_
_entity.id
_entity.type
_entity.pdbx_description
1 polymer ?
#
loop_
_entity_poly.entity_id
_entity_poly.type
_entity_poly.pdbx_seq_one_letter_code
_entity_poly.pdbx_strand_id
1 'polypeptide(L)'
;MTSHILKYSLILLAGFLLHWWIFNFSSLSIPENIPATPIKVYGLSKLAWIITILIFFQKGLLKAKPERGILTLTLLGTYVYFIADVIFKVFMISIVMSAETTGEDIYFYLYNSIVMILFATILSFFVAFQLKTKRTLLLSVLIVAF
;
A
#
# COMPACT_ATOMS: atom_id res chain seq x y z
N MET A 1 -17.20 -5.98 -10.66
CA MET A 1 -16.65 -5.50 -9.38
C MET A 1 -15.45 -6.34 -8.94
N THR A 2 -15.61 -7.67 -8.83
CA THR A 2 -14.56 -8.63 -8.47
C THR A 2 -13.33 -8.56 -9.39
N SER A 3 -13.53 -8.44 -10.70
CA SER A 3 -12.44 -8.29 -11.68
C SER A 3 -11.57 -7.04 -11.43
N HIS A 4 -12.15 -5.91 -10.98
CA HIS A 4 -11.36 -4.72 -10.64
C HIS A 4 -10.55 -4.92 -9.36
N ILE A 5 -11.16 -5.50 -8.33
CA ILE A 5 -10.47 -5.76 -7.05
C ILE A 5 -9.25 -6.65 -7.31
N LEU A 6 -9.44 -7.80 -7.97
CA LEU A 6 -8.35 -8.72 -8.28
C LEU A 6 -7.26 -8.07 -9.15
N LYS A 7 -7.63 -7.34 -10.20
CA LYS A 7 -6.67 -6.64 -11.07
C LYS A 7 -5.77 -5.70 -10.27
N TYR A 8 -6.35 -4.83 -9.44
CA TYR A 8 -5.56 -3.84 -8.69
C TYR A 8 -4.81 -4.46 -7.50
N SER A 9 -5.35 -5.52 -6.88
CA SER A 9 -4.61 -6.29 -5.87
C SER A 9 -3.38 -6.98 -6.47
N LEU A 10 -3.49 -7.55 -7.67
CA LEU A 10 -2.35 -8.17 -8.37
C LEU A 10 -1.30 -7.13 -8.79
N ILE A 11 -1.71 -5.96 -9.28
CA ILE A 11 -0.78 -4.86 -9.60
C ILE A 11 -0.07 -4.39 -8.33
N LEU A 12 -0.80 -4.26 -7.21
CA LEU A 12 -0.21 -3.85 -5.94
C LEU A 12 0.78 -4.90 -5.42
N LEU A 13 0.42 -6.18 -5.49
CA LEU A 13 1.29 -7.31 -5.13
C LEU A 13 2.56 -7.34 -5.99
N ALA A 14 2.43 -7.20 -7.31
CA ALA A 14 3.59 -7.11 -8.21
C ALA A 14 4.50 -5.93 -7.82
N GLY A 15 3.91 -4.79 -7.46
CA GLY A 15 4.66 -3.65 -6.94
C GLY A 15 5.37 -3.92 -5.62
N PHE A 16 4.77 -4.69 -4.70
CA PHE A 16 5.44 -5.11 -3.46
C PHE A 16 6.62 -6.06 -3.73
N LEU A 17 6.44 -7.03 -4.62
CA LEU A 17 7.52 -7.94 -5.03
C LEU A 17 8.66 -7.18 -5.73
N LEU A 18 8.33 -6.23 -6.61
CA LEU A 18 9.32 -5.37 -7.26
C LEU A 18 10.05 -4.48 -6.26
N HIS A 19 9.33 -3.85 -5.32
CA HIS A 19 9.97 -3.07 -4.25
C HIS A 19 10.91 -3.93 -3.41
N TRP A 20 10.46 -5.12 -3.01
CA TRP A 20 11.29 -6.05 -2.28
C TRP A 20 12.55 -6.43 -3.08
N TRP A 21 12.40 -6.77 -4.36
CA TRP A 21 13.54 -7.13 -5.21
C TRP A 21 14.51 -5.96 -5.42
N ILE A 22 14.01 -4.77 -5.75
CA ILE A 22 14.83 -3.59 -6.02
C ILE A 22 15.67 -3.23 -4.79
N PHE A 23 15.10 -3.21 -3.61
CA PHE A 23 15.80 -2.73 -2.42
C PHE A 23 16.67 -3.78 -1.73
N ASN A 24 16.45 -5.08 -1.99
CA ASN A 24 17.24 -6.15 -1.35
C ASN A 24 18.24 -6.82 -2.30
N PHE A 25 18.02 -6.79 -3.62
CA PHE A 25 18.84 -7.54 -4.59
C PHE A 25 19.40 -6.69 -5.73
N SER A 26 18.86 -5.50 -6.01
CA SER A 26 19.38 -4.67 -7.09
C SER A 26 20.75 -4.10 -6.74
N SER A 27 21.64 -4.02 -7.72
CA SER A 27 22.92 -3.31 -7.61
C SER A 27 22.77 -1.78 -7.66
N LEU A 28 21.54 -1.27 -7.71
CA LEU A 28 21.26 0.16 -7.60
C LEU A 28 21.64 0.62 -6.19
N SER A 29 22.62 1.54 -6.10
CA SER A 29 23.03 2.19 -4.85
C SER A 29 22.00 3.22 -4.40
N ILE A 30 20.81 2.76 -4.03
CA ILE A 30 19.72 3.62 -3.53
C ILE A 30 20.07 4.00 -2.07
N PRO A 31 20.14 5.30 -1.74
CA PRO A 31 20.42 5.72 -0.38
C PRO A 31 19.30 5.27 0.57
N GLU A 32 19.63 4.87 1.80
CA GLU A 32 18.62 4.43 2.78
C GLU A 32 17.66 5.57 3.14
N ASN A 33 18.21 6.79 3.27
CA ASN A 33 17.49 8.00 3.62
C ASN A 33 17.63 9.07 2.54
N ILE A 34 16.64 9.94 2.42
CA ILE A 34 16.76 11.15 1.59
C ILE A 34 17.81 12.07 2.24
N PRO A 35 18.80 12.59 1.48
CA PRO A 35 19.83 13.47 2.02
C PRO A 35 19.23 14.60 2.87
N ALA A 36 19.82 14.85 4.04
CA ALA A 36 19.39 15.86 5.00
C ALA A 36 18.02 15.66 5.67
N THR A 37 17.41 14.46 5.57
CA THR A 37 16.16 14.13 6.29
C THR A 37 16.21 12.72 6.92
N PRO A 38 15.44 12.46 8.00
CA PRO A 38 15.33 11.12 8.59
C PRO A 38 14.38 10.18 7.80
N ILE A 39 13.94 10.57 6.60
CA ILE A 39 12.91 9.87 5.85
C ILE A 39 13.55 8.74 5.04
N LYS A 40 13.09 7.51 5.29
CA LYS A 40 13.51 6.31 4.55
C LYS A 40 12.96 6.31 3.13
N VAL A 41 13.84 6.21 2.13
CA VAL A 41 13.46 6.18 0.71
C VAL A 41 12.52 5.00 0.41
N TYR A 42 12.82 3.84 1.00
CA TYR A 42 12.00 2.63 0.88
C TYR A 42 10.55 2.83 1.34
N GLY A 43 10.36 3.47 2.49
CA GLY A 43 9.03 3.73 3.04
C GLY A 43 8.24 4.70 2.17
N LEU A 44 8.90 5.79 1.74
CA LEU A 44 8.28 6.82 0.91
C LEU A 44 7.89 6.28 -0.47
N SER A 45 8.76 5.52 -1.14
CA SER A 45 8.46 4.96 -2.46
C SER A 45 7.31 3.94 -2.38
N LYS A 46 7.30 3.09 -1.34
CA LYS A 46 6.21 2.14 -1.09
C LYS A 46 4.89 2.86 -0.84
N LEU A 47 4.90 3.94 -0.05
CA LEU A 47 3.73 4.77 0.23
C LEU A 47 3.21 5.44 -1.06
N ALA A 48 4.08 6.04 -1.85
CA ALA A 48 3.73 6.66 -3.13
C ALA A 48 3.08 5.64 -4.08
N TRP A 49 3.61 4.42 -4.12
CA TRP A 49 3.05 3.32 -4.92
C TRP A 49 1.65 2.93 -4.45
N ILE A 50 1.45 2.72 -3.15
CA ILE A 50 0.13 2.39 -2.56
C ILE A 50 -0.90 3.46 -2.90
N ILE A 51 -0.57 4.74 -2.68
CA ILE A 51 -1.46 5.87 -2.97
C ILE A 51 -1.83 5.90 -4.46
N THR A 52 -0.84 5.72 -5.33
CA THR A 52 -1.06 5.70 -6.79
C THR A 52 -2.07 4.63 -7.19
N ILE A 53 -1.91 3.40 -6.69
CA ILE A 53 -2.83 2.30 -6.98
C ILE A 53 -4.22 2.56 -6.40
N LEU A 54 -4.32 3.08 -5.17
CA LEU A 54 -5.61 3.44 -4.57
C LEU A 54 -6.35 4.50 -5.38
N ILE A 55 -5.65 5.53 -5.87
CA ILE A 55 -6.22 6.57 -6.73
C ILE A 55 -6.77 5.96 -8.01
N PHE A 56 -5.99 5.15 -8.73
CA PHE A 56 -6.43 4.54 -9.99
C PHE A 56 -7.61 3.58 -9.77
N PHE A 57 -7.56 2.76 -8.73
CA PHE A 57 -8.64 1.84 -8.38
C PHE A 57 -9.94 2.58 -8.07
N GLN A 58 -9.92 3.52 -7.12
CA GLN A 58 -11.12 4.24 -6.69
C GLN A 58 -11.67 5.14 -7.80
N LYS A 59 -10.81 5.79 -8.60
CA LYS A 59 -11.22 6.55 -9.78
C LYS A 59 -11.89 5.64 -10.82
N GLY A 60 -11.34 4.45 -11.05
CA GLY A 60 -11.95 3.43 -11.92
C GLY A 60 -13.33 3.00 -11.43
N LEU A 61 -13.48 2.76 -10.12
CA LEU A 61 -14.78 2.43 -9.53
C LEU A 61 -15.79 3.56 -9.66
N LEU A 62 -15.37 4.81 -9.46
CA LEU A 62 -16.24 5.97 -9.59
C LEU A 62 -16.68 6.24 -11.03
N LYS A 63 -15.82 5.96 -12.02
CA LYS A 63 -16.22 6.00 -13.44
C LYS A 63 -17.32 4.98 -13.75
N ALA A 64 -17.24 3.78 -13.19
CA ALA A 64 -18.23 2.73 -13.42
C ALA A 64 -19.52 2.92 -12.60
N LYS A 65 -19.41 3.43 -11.37
CA LYS A 65 -20.54 3.67 -10.44
C LYS A 65 -20.32 4.95 -9.63
N PRO A 66 -20.74 6.12 -10.16
CA PRO A 66 -20.50 7.42 -9.53
C PRO A 66 -21.17 7.59 -8.17
N GLU A 67 -22.25 6.86 -7.90
CA GLU A 67 -23.07 6.97 -6.69
C GLU A 67 -22.41 6.39 -5.44
N ARG A 68 -21.30 5.64 -5.57
CA ARG A 68 -20.63 5.01 -4.41
C ARG A 68 -20.22 6.03 -3.36
N GLY A 69 -20.58 5.78 -2.11
CA GLY A 69 -20.18 6.61 -0.98
C GLY A 69 -18.69 6.50 -0.66
N ILE A 70 -18.18 7.46 0.11
CA ILE A 70 -16.78 7.50 0.57
C ILE A 70 -16.45 6.22 1.34
N LEU A 71 -17.29 5.83 2.30
CA LEU A 71 -17.09 4.61 3.10
C LEU A 71 -16.95 3.35 2.25
N THR A 72 -17.78 3.19 1.21
CA THR A 72 -17.69 2.04 0.30
C THR A 72 -16.37 2.04 -0.48
N LEU A 73 -15.90 3.20 -0.94
CA LEU A 73 -14.60 3.31 -1.62
C LEU A 73 -13.45 3.01 -0.66
N THR A 74 -13.53 3.52 0.56
CA THR A 74 -12.55 3.26 1.62
C THR A 74 -12.40 1.77 1.86
N LEU A 75 -13.51 1.09 2.18
CA LEU A 75 -13.52 -0.35 2.48
C LEU A 75 -13.01 -1.18 1.31
N LEU A 76 -13.42 -0.85 0.08
CA LEU A 76 -12.95 -1.58 -1.10
C LEU A 76 -11.47 -1.33 -1.39
N GLY A 77 -10.96 -0.12 -1.18
CA GLY A 77 -9.54 0.20 -1.33
C GLY A 77 -8.69 -0.50 -0.27
N THR A 78 -9.16 -0.51 0.99
CA THR A 78 -8.55 -1.29 2.07
C THR A 78 -8.53 -2.77 1.72
N TYR A 79 -9.63 -3.30 1.18
CA TYR A 79 -9.71 -4.71 0.81
C TYR A 79 -8.72 -5.07 -0.32
N VAL A 80 -8.54 -4.18 -1.30
CA VAL A 80 -7.51 -4.34 -2.35
C VAL A 80 -6.12 -4.43 -1.74
N TYR A 81 -5.80 -3.53 -0.79
CA TYR A 81 -4.54 -3.54 -0.06
C TYR A 81 -4.37 -4.82 0.77
N PHE A 82 -5.40 -5.19 1.53
CA PHE A 82 -5.42 -6.37 2.39
C PHE A 82 -5.08 -7.64 1.62
N ILE A 83 -5.73 -7.89 0.48
CA ILE A 83 -5.44 -9.06 -0.36
C ILE A 83 -3.97 -9.08 -0.78
N ALA A 84 -3.44 -7.93 -1.24
CA ALA A 84 -2.05 -7.85 -1.69
C ALA A 84 -1.05 -8.05 -0.54
N ASP A 85 -1.30 -7.43 0.62
CA ASP A 85 -0.43 -7.53 1.81
C ASP A 85 -0.40 -8.96 2.36
N VAL A 86 -1.57 -9.62 2.47
CA VAL A 86 -1.66 -11.01 2.94
C VAL A 86 -0.91 -11.94 2.00
N ILE A 87 -1.14 -11.86 0.69
CA ILE A 87 -0.45 -12.74 -0.29
C ILE A 87 1.06 -12.49 -0.25
N PHE A 88 1.48 -11.22 -0.22
CA PHE A 88 2.90 -10.87 -0.13
C PHE A 88 3.56 -11.44 1.13
N LYS A 89 2.89 -11.37 2.28
CA LYS A 89 3.43 -11.91 3.53
C LYS A 89 3.47 -13.42 3.57
N VAL A 90 2.44 -14.10 3.06
CA VAL A 90 2.47 -15.55 2.89
C VAL A 90 3.66 -15.95 2.02
N PHE A 91 3.87 -15.26 0.88
CA PHE A 91 5.03 -15.46 0.03
C PHE A 91 6.36 -15.28 0.80
N MET A 92 6.50 -14.19 1.56
CA MET A 92 7.71 -13.92 2.35
C MET A 92 7.97 -14.97 3.42
N ILE A 93 6.94 -15.40 4.16
CA ILE A 93 7.05 -16.44 5.19
C ILE A 93 7.40 -17.79 4.55
N SER A 94 6.80 -18.13 3.40
CA SER A 94 7.01 -19.44 2.78
C SER A 94 8.35 -19.59 2.07
N ILE A 95 8.94 -18.50 1.57
CA ILE A 95 10.12 -18.57 0.69
C ILE A 95 11.37 -17.98 1.33
N VAL A 96 11.23 -16.93 2.15
CA VAL A 96 12.37 -16.15 2.66
C VAL A 96 12.70 -16.50 4.11
N MET A 97 11.71 -16.90 4.90
CA MET A 97 11.94 -17.30 6.30
C MET A 97 12.51 -18.73 6.37
N SER A 98 13.73 -18.85 6.91
CA SER A 98 14.43 -20.12 7.08
C SER A 98 13.91 -20.90 8.30
N ALA A 99 14.37 -22.13 8.49
CA ALA A 99 14.04 -22.97 9.66
C ALA A 99 14.47 -22.38 11.02
N GLU A 100 15.26 -21.30 11.03
CA GLU A 100 15.71 -20.58 12.24
C GLU A 100 14.77 -19.43 12.65
N THR A 101 13.66 -19.24 11.91
CA THR A 101 12.68 -18.18 12.20
C THR A 101 12.01 -18.43 13.55
N THR A 102 12.11 -17.45 14.45
CA THR A 102 11.50 -17.56 15.78
C THR A 102 10.04 -17.15 15.76
N GLY A 103 9.28 -17.55 16.80
CA GLY A 103 7.90 -17.09 16.97
C GLY A 103 7.80 -15.56 17.14
N GLU A 104 8.86 -14.91 17.62
CA GLU A 104 8.92 -13.45 17.77
C GLU A 104 8.98 -12.75 16.40
N ASP A 105 9.73 -13.29 15.45
CA ASP A 105 9.81 -12.75 14.08
C ASP A 105 8.43 -12.77 13.41
N ILE A 106 7.72 -13.90 13.53
CA ILE A 106 6.36 -14.05 12.99
C ILE A 106 5.41 -13.05 13.65
N TYR A 107 5.53 -12.85 14.98
CA TYR A 107 4.73 -11.86 15.70
C TYR A 107 4.96 -10.44 15.16
N PHE A 108 6.21 -9.99 15.01
CA PHE A 108 6.51 -8.68 14.46
C PHE A 108 5.99 -8.52 13.02
N TYR A 109 6.08 -9.57 12.21
CA TYR A 109 5.54 -9.58 10.84
C TYR A 109 4.02 -9.43 10.81
N LEU A 110 3.28 -10.11 11.70
CA LEU A 110 1.82 -9.99 11.81
C LEU A 110 1.40 -8.65 12.39
N TYR A 111 2.07 -8.18 13.43
CA TYR A 111 1.84 -6.86 14.03
C TYR A 111 1.96 -5.74 12.98
N ASN A 112 3.04 -5.79 12.18
CA ASN A 112 3.25 -4.84 11.08
C ASN A 112 2.11 -4.91 10.03
N SER A 113 1.46 -6.07 9.83
CA SER A 113 0.31 -6.18 8.92
C SER A 113 -0.84 -5.34 9.40
N ILE A 114 -1.19 -5.50 10.67
CA ILE A 114 -2.34 -4.84 11.26
C ILE A 114 -2.14 -3.34 11.19
N VAL A 115 -0.96 -2.85 11.57
CA VAL A 115 -0.59 -1.43 11.48
C VAL A 115 -0.71 -0.92 10.04
N MET A 116 -0.16 -1.66 9.07
CA MET A 116 -0.19 -1.25 7.67
C MET A 116 -1.59 -1.29 7.05
N ILE A 117 -2.47 -2.22 7.45
CA ILE A 117 -3.86 -2.28 7.00
C ILE A 117 -4.66 -1.10 7.55
N LEU A 118 -4.45 -0.75 8.83
CA LEU A 118 -5.05 0.44 9.44
C LEU A 118 -4.58 1.71 8.71
N PHE A 119 -3.28 1.81 8.46
CA PHE A 119 -2.71 2.93 7.72
C PHE A 119 -3.26 3.00 6.28
N ALA A 120 -3.34 1.87 5.57
CA ALA A 120 -3.94 1.80 4.24
C ALA A 120 -5.43 2.18 4.24
N THR A 121 -6.15 1.92 5.34
CA THR A 121 -7.54 2.35 5.51
C THR A 121 -7.65 3.86 5.60
N ILE A 122 -6.78 4.49 6.37
CA ILE A 122 -6.70 5.96 6.48
C ILE A 122 -6.36 6.57 5.11
N LEU A 123 -5.35 6.04 4.41
CA LEU A 123 -5.00 6.49 3.06
C LEU A 123 -6.17 6.31 2.08
N SER A 124 -6.82 5.14 2.11
CA SER A 124 -7.97 4.84 1.26
C SER A 124 -9.12 5.81 1.49
N PHE A 125 -9.36 6.21 2.75
CA PHE A 125 -10.34 7.24 3.09
C PHE A 125 -9.98 8.59 2.51
N PHE A 126 -8.73 9.04 2.67
CA PHE A 126 -8.30 10.33 2.15
C PHE A 126 -8.37 10.39 0.62
N VAL A 127 -7.98 9.31 -0.07
CA VAL A 127 -8.12 9.20 -1.53
C VAL A 127 -9.59 9.28 -1.93
N ALA A 128 -10.48 8.56 -1.23
CA ALA A 128 -11.92 8.56 -1.52
C ALA A 128 -12.55 9.93 -1.30
N PHE A 129 -12.18 10.58 -0.20
CA PHE A 129 -12.60 11.93 0.13
C PHE A 129 -12.14 12.93 -0.92
N GLN A 130 -10.87 12.89 -1.32
CA GLN A 130 -10.32 13.78 -2.35
C GLN A 130 -11.02 13.59 -3.70
N LEU A 131 -11.22 12.35 -4.14
CA LEU A 131 -11.86 12.06 -5.42
C LEU A 131 -13.32 12.53 -5.47
N LYS A 132 -14.04 12.45 -4.35
CA LYS A 132 -15.44 12.90 -4.26
C LYS A 132 -15.59 14.41 -4.11
N THR A 133 -14.75 15.04 -3.29
CA THR A 133 -14.84 16.48 -2.98
C THR A 133 -14.10 17.35 -3.98
N LYS A 134 -13.27 16.75 -4.86
CA LYS A 134 -12.35 17.45 -5.78
C LYS A 134 -11.36 18.40 -5.08
N ARG A 135 -11.15 18.24 -3.76
CA ARG A 135 -10.21 19.04 -2.97
C ARG A 135 -8.84 18.35 -2.89
N THR A 136 -8.03 18.54 -3.93
CA THR A 136 -6.70 17.94 -4.13
C THR A 136 -5.66 18.35 -3.09
N LEU A 137 -5.78 19.55 -2.51
CA LEU A 137 -4.77 20.15 -1.63
C LEU A 137 -4.57 19.44 -0.29
N LEU A 138 -5.62 18.84 0.27
CA LEU A 138 -5.55 18.26 1.62
C LEU A 138 -4.70 16.98 1.67
N LEU A 139 -4.68 16.20 0.59
CA LEU A 139 -3.90 14.97 0.51
C LEU A 139 -2.40 15.26 0.36
N SER A 140 -2.05 16.30 -0.41
CA SER A 140 -0.67 16.78 -0.53
C SER A 140 -0.13 17.31 0.79
N VAL A 141 -0.95 18.05 1.56
CA VAL A 141 -0.56 18.54 2.88
C VAL A 141 -0.30 17.39 3.86
N LEU A 142 -1.11 16.32 3.81
CA LEU A 142 -0.95 15.18 4.71
C LEU A 142 0.24 14.29 4.33
N ILE A 143 0.58 14.16 3.05
CA ILE A 143 1.80 13.48 2.59
C ILE A 143 3.08 14.23 2.98
N VAL A 144 3.02 15.58 3.07
CA VAL A 144 4.17 16.42 3.46
C VAL A 144 4.30 16.54 4.98
N ALA A 145 3.19 16.40 5.73
CA ALA A 145 3.18 16.51 7.19
C ALA A 145 3.54 15.20 7.93
N PHE A 146 3.64 14.07 7.21
CA PHE A 146 4.04 12.75 7.73
C PHE A 146 5.43 12.37 7.23
#